data_AF-A0A838HCL7-F1
#
_entry.id   AF-A0A838HCL7-F1
#
_cell.length_a   1.000
_cell.length_b   1.000
_cell.length_c   1.000
_cell.angle_alpha   90.00
_cell.angle_beta   90.00
_cell.angle_gamma   90.00
#
_symmetry.space_group_name_H-M   'P 1'
#
loop_
_entity.id
_entity.type
_entity.pdbx_description
1 polymer ?
#
loop_
_entity_poly.entity_id
_entity_poly.type
_entity_poly.pdbx_seq_one_letter_code
_entity_poly.pdbx_strand_id
1 'polypeptide(L)'
;IGTLIVLSALLRSLRLGAAGAFAVLVLATAPLMVRYSTYARPYALPLFWMMLFAYAVHRYLGDGRRGWLRVAIVTAVALPLTRVPEPTVFLATTVAVLVLLSYRRRLPWARTWPLIAASGGSLVFLCVPMYLILAAHTESFFDPSPAGVVDRFGAGVHEMVTAVPALLATSFPWWPITVLAILAAFAVPASRRLLFQWWMWWPLLAGPVAFLLAYHFVNPFPFDTLPYRARALYFFLPAFALAIAALSAVLGTAEAASPRLRIALAVLLGGVLVGQLPSTVDVVLLNAAPDFGAASHMLTTDLPADAIVLYDRPSPAGQSRQPFLGTPRYMGETPYVATVSDLGAEAASIPRDGPVYLLINGQCAYSGRCRPIREPWDERVPGWRLADRIERFTLYEPVQGQSGPTGVVSAMRAFGSALGPELAYVETFTAATLLKEQGHAAQGKTLINQMYSQATPDVARRIRDAAAATGLDPFT
;
A
#
# COMPACT_ATOMS: atom_id res chain seq x y z
N ILE A 1 -8.63 -8.03 -10.49
CA ILE A 1 -9.15 -8.90 -11.59
C ILE A 1 -8.25 -8.87 -12.83
N GLY A 2 -8.00 -7.72 -13.47
CA GLY A 2 -7.17 -7.64 -14.70
C GLY A 2 -5.81 -8.36 -14.62
N THR A 3 -5.08 -8.21 -13.50
CA THR A 3 -3.81 -8.91 -13.27
C THR A 3 -3.93 -10.44 -13.34
N LEU A 4 -5.01 -11.01 -12.76
CA LEU A 4 -5.26 -12.46 -12.79
C LEU A 4 -5.58 -12.92 -14.21
N ILE A 5 -6.29 -12.12 -15.00
CA ILE A 5 -6.60 -12.43 -16.41
C ILE A 5 -5.30 -12.49 -17.22
N VAL A 6 -4.44 -11.48 -17.07
CA VAL A 6 -3.15 -11.42 -17.78
C VAL A 6 -2.23 -12.56 -17.34
N LEU A 7 -2.16 -12.84 -16.03
CA LEU A 7 -1.40 -13.99 -15.52
C LEU A 7 -1.93 -15.31 -16.08
N SER A 8 -3.25 -15.49 -16.11
CA SER A 8 -3.90 -16.68 -16.70
C SER A 8 -3.52 -16.84 -18.17
N ALA A 9 -3.55 -15.74 -18.95
CA ALA A 9 -3.15 -15.72 -20.35
C ALA A 9 -1.66 -16.08 -20.53
N LEU A 10 -0.79 -15.55 -19.66
CA LEU A 10 0.64 -15.89 -19.65
C LEU A 10 0.87 -17.37 -19.33
N LEU A 11 0.26 -17.90 -18.27
CA LEU A 11 0.42 -19.32 -17.90
C LEU A 11 -0.15 -20.27 -18.97
N ARG A 12 -1.22 -19.85 -19.66
CA ARG A 12 -1.76 -20.56 -20.81
C ARG A 12 -0.80 -20.53 -22.00
N SER A 13 -0.15 -19.39 -22.30
CA SER A 13 0.84 -19.33 -23.38
C SER A 13 2.09 -20.16 -23.08
N LEU A 14 2.40 -20.37 -21.80
CA LEU A 14 3.43 -21.31 -21.31
C LEU A 14 2.98 -22.78 -21.35
N ARG A 15 1.77 -23.09 -21.82
CA ARG A 15 1.19 -24.44 -21.94
C ARG A 15 1.09 -25.21 -20.61
N LEU A 16 0.85 -24.51 -19.50
CA LEU A 16 0.82 -25.11 -18.17
C LEU A 16 -0.51 -25.76 -17.78
N GLY A 17 -1.55 -25.65 -18.62
CA GLY A 17 -2.84 -26.33 -18.41
C GLY A 17 -3.40 -26.16 -16.99
N ALA A 18 -3.71 -27.29 -16.34
CA ALA A 18 -4.24 -27.33 -14.98
C ALA A 18 -3.27 -26.76 -13.92
N ALA A 19 -1.96 -26.90 -14.11
CA ALA A 19 -0.96 -26.31 -13.21
C ALA A 19 -0.99 -24.77 -13.23
N GLY A 20 -1.22 -24.20 -14.42
CA GLY A 20 -1.46 -22.77 -14.58
C GLY A 20 -2.74 -22.32 -13.88
N ALA A 21 -3.85 -23.05 -14.07
CA ALA A 21 -5.12 -22.74 -13.42
C ALA A 21 -5.02 -22.82 -11.88
N PHE A 22 -4.32 -23.83 -11.35
CA PHE A 22 -4.06 -23.97 -9.92
C PHE A 22 -3.27 -22.80 -9.36
N ALA A 23 -2.19 -22.37 -10.03
CA ALA A 23 -1.41 -21.20 -9.60
C ALA A 23 -2.24 -19.91 -9.58
N VAL A 24 -3.13 -19.73 -10.57
CA VAL A 24 -4.07 -18.60 -10.59
C VAL A 24 -5.04 -18.67 -9.43
N LEU A 25 -5.57 -19.86 -9.11
CA LEU A 25 -6.46 -20.06 -7.96
C LEU A 25 -5.75 -19.73 -6.64
N VAL A 26 -4.53 -20.24 -6.45
CA VAL A 26 -3.69 -19.92 -5.28
C VAL A 26 -3.49 -18.41 -5.20
N LEU A 27 -3.20 -17.74 -6.31
CA LEU A 27 -3.01 -16.29 -6.29
C LEU A 27 -4.30 -15.51 -6.03
N ALA A 28 -5.41 -15.92 -6.65
CA ALA A 28 -6.72 -15.29 -6.50
C ALA A 28 -7.23 -15.39 -5.06
N THR A 29 -6.84 -16.47 -4.36
CA THR A 29 -7.19 -16.71 -2.96
C THR A 29 -6.10 -16.25 -2.00
N ALA A 30 -5.06 -15.53 -2.43
CA ALA A 30 -4.06 -14.99 -1.52
C ALA A 30 -4.63 -13.80 -0.73
N PRO A 31 -4.47 -13.73 0.61
CA PRO A 31 -5.03 -12.65 1.43
C PRO A 31 -4.60 -11.27 0.95
N LEU A 32 -3.34 -11.11 0.53
CA LEU A 32 -2.83 -9.89 -0.11
C LEU A 32 -3.57 -9.57 -1.41
N MET A 33 -3.74 -10.54 -2.30
CA MET A 33 -4.40 -10.31 -3.59
C MET A 33 -5.84 -9.88 -3.38
N VAL A 34 -6.56 -10.55 -2.48
CA VAL A 34 -7.91 -10.17 -2.08
C VAL A 34 -7.88 -8.75 -1.51
N ARG A 35 -7.08 -8.50 -0.46
CA ARG A 35 -6.97 -7.20 0.21
C ARG A 35 -6.73 -6.05 -0.77
N TYR A 36 -5.78 -6.17 -1.70
CA TYR A 36 -5.50 -5.10 -2.66
C TYR A 36 -6.54 -5.01 -3.78
N SER A 37 -7.17 -6.13 -4.17
CA SER A 37 -8.22 -6.16 -5.20
C SER A 37 -9.52 -5.51 -4.76
N THR A 38 -9.85 -5.60 -3.48
CA THR A 38 -11.04 -4.98 -2.89
C THR A 38 -10.74 -3.58 -2.34
N TYR A 39 -9.50 -3.27 -1.92
CA TYR A 39 -9.28 -2.14 -1.01
C TYR A 39 -8.15 -1.14 -1.33
N ALA A 40 -7.33 -1.35 -2.37
CA ALA A 40 -6.23 -0.43 -2.67
C ALA A 40 -5.97 -0.26 -4.19
N ARG A 41 -6.62 0.76 -4.78
CA ARG A 41 -6.50 1.11 -6.20
C ARG A 41 -5.08 1.49 -6.68
N PRO A 42 -4.21 2.21 -5.92
CA PRO A 42 -2.98 2.75 -6.51
C PRO A 42 -1.92 1.68 -6.83
N TYR A 43 -1.98 0.47 -6.26
CA TYR A 43 -0.99 -0.59 -6.51
C TYR A 43 -1.49 -1.70 -7.43
N ALA A 44 -2.81 -1.87 -7.53
CA ALA A 44 -3.42 -2.83 -8.47
C ALA A 44 -3.08 -2.49 -9.92
N LEU A 45 -3.10 -1.20 -10.26
CA LEU A 45 -2.79 -0.72 -11.61
C LEU A 45 -1.30 -0.92 -12.00
N PRO A 46 -0.30 -0.53 -11.18
CA PRO A 46 1.09 -0.87 -11.45
C PRO A 46 1.34 -2.37 -11.63
N LEU A 47 0.77 -3.22 -10.76
CA LEU A 47 0.94 -4.67 -10.86
C LEU A 47 0.32 -5.21 -12.15
N PHE A 48 -0.86 -4.70 -12.53
CA PHE A 48 -1.48 -5.01 -13.82
C PHE A 48 -0.57 -4.63 -14.99
N TRP A 49 -0.01 -3.42 -14.98
CA TRP A 49 0.91 -2.98 -16.03
C TRP A 49 2.19 -3.80 -16.09
N MET A 50 2.78 -4.18 -14.95
CA MET A 50 3.96 -5.06 -14.88
C MET A 50 3.65 -6.42 -15.50
N MET A 51 2.49 -6.98 -15.19
CA MET A 51 2.04 -8.25 -15.76
C MET A 51 1.72 -8.15 -17.24
N LEU A 52 1.07 -7.08 -17.68
CA LEU A 52 0.76 -6.85 -19.09
C LEU A 52 2.04 -6.64 -19.90
N PHE A 53 3.00 -5.89 -19.37
CA PHE A 53 4.33 -5.74 -19.95
C PHE A 53 5.02 -7.11 -20.07
N ALA A 54 5.07 -7.89 -18.99
CA ALA A 54 5.71 -9.21 -19.00
C ALA A 54 5.05 -10.17 -20.01
N TYR A 55 3.72 -10.17 -20.07
CA TYR A 55 2.98 -10.94 -21.06
C TYR A 55 3.25 -10.46 -22.48
N ALA A 56 3.21 -9.15 -22.73
CA ALA A 56 3.49 -8.57 -24.06
C ALA A 56 4.92 -8.87 -24.53
N VAL A 57 5.91 -8.75 -23.66
CA VAL A 57 7.30 -9.15 -23.94
C VAL A 57 7.39 -10.63 -24.28
N HIS A 58 6.76 -11.49 -23.48
CA HIS A 58 6.74 -12.93 -23.75
C HIS A 58 6.12 -13.25 -25.12
N ARG A 59 4.97 -12.66 -25.44
CA ARG A 59 4.28 -12.87 -26.72
C ARG A 59 5.04 -12.28 -27.91
N TYR A 60 5.68 -11.12 -27.76
CA TYR A 60 6.48 -10.53 -28.83
C TYR A 60 7.74 -11.35 -29.11
N LEU A 61 8.48 -11.76 -28.08
CA LEU A 61 9.69 -12.56 -28.25
C LEU A 61 9.39 -13.99 -28.73
N GLY A 62 8.28 -14.58 -28.28
CA GLY A 62 7.84 -15.93 -28.67
C GLY A 62 7.23 -15.99 -30.08
N ASP A 63 6.25 -15.13 -30.38
CA ASP A 63 5.47 -15.22 -31.63
C ASP A 63 5.95 -14.27 -32.73
N GLY A 64 6.81 -13.30 -32.42
CA GLY A 64 7.30 -12.32 -33.38
C GLY A 64 6.27 -11.29 -33.87
N ARG A 65 5.04 -11.26 -33.32
CA ARG A 65 3.99 -10.33 -33.73
C ARG A 65 4.28 -8.91 -33.23
N ARG A 66 4.42 -7.96 -34.16
CA ARG A 66 4.70 -6.53 -33.86
C ARG A 66 3.63 -5.84 -33.00
N GLY A 67 2.39 -6.33 -33.01
CA GLY A 67 1.32 -5.80 -32.15
C GLY A 67 1.67 -5.86 -30.66
N TRP A 68 2.31 -6.95 -30.22
CA TRP A 68 2.74 -7.11 -28.83
C TRP A 68 3.90 -6.20 -28.45
N LEU A 69 4.77 -5.84 -29.39
CA LEU A 69 5.80 -4.82 -29.15
C LEU A 69 5.16 -3.46 -28.83
N ARG A 70 4.11 -3.06 -29.56
CA ARG A 70 3.39 -1.81 -29.27
C ARG A 70 2.78 -1.82 -27.87
N VAL A 71 2.15 -2.92 -27.49
CA VAL A 71 1.63 -3.09 -26.12
C VAL A 71 2.76 -2.96 -25.11
N ALA A 72 3.89 -3.65 -25.30
CA ALA A 72 5.05 -3.55 -24.41
C ALA A 72 5.56 -2.11 -24.27
N ILE A 73 5.69 -1.37 -25.37
CA ILE A 73 6.10 0.05 -25.36
C ILE A 73 5.12 0.91 -24.56
N VAL A 74 3.81 0.78 -24.83
CA VAL A 74 2.78 1.55 -24.11
C VAL A 74 2.84 1.24 -22.61
N THR A 75 2.98 -0.04 -22.25
CA THR A 75 3.10 -0.43 -20.84
C THR A 75 4.39 0.06 -20.18
N ALA A 76 5.52 0.11 -20.92
CA ALA A 76 6.78 0.65 -20.40
C ALA A 76 6.65 2.14 -20.05
N VAL A 77 5.93 2.91 -20.87
CA VAL A 77 5.65 4.33 -20.65
C VAL A 77 4.63 4.53 -19.52
N ALA A 78 3.60 3.69 -19.46
CA ALA A 78 2.55 3.80 -18.44
C ALA A 78 3.05 3.45 -17.03
N LEU A 79 4.02 2.56 -16.90
CA LEU A 79 4.55 2.07 -15.62
C LEU A 79 5.09 3.21 -14.72
N PRO A 80 6.01 4.08 -15.18
CA PRO A 80 6.48 5.24 -14.41
C PRO A 80 5.37 6.22 -14.01
N LEU A 81 4.37 6.41 -14.89
CA LEU A 81 3.25 7.34 -14.66
C LEU A 81 2.36 6.93 -13.47
N THR A 82 2.49 5.69 -13.00
CA THR A 82 1.80 5.25 -11.78
C THR A 82 2.36 5.87 -10.50
N ARG A 83 3.52 6.54 -10.56
CA ARG A 83 4.17 7.23 -9.43
C ARG A 83 4.51 6.32 -8.24
N VAL A 84 4.81 5.05 -8.54
CA VAL A 84 5.20 4.03 -7.57
C VAL A 84 6.65 3.60 -7.91
N PRO A 85 7.55 3.42 -6.92
CA PRO A 85 8.95 3.09 -7.19
C PRO A 85 9.19 1.67 -7.71
N GLU A 86 8.34 0.70 -7.35
CA GLU A 86 8.47 -0.71 -7.74
C GLU A 86 8.48 -0.91 -9.28
N PRO A 87 7.59 -0.29 -10.08
CA PRO A 87 7.68 -0.22 -11.53
C PRO A 87 9.03 0.22 -12.11
N THR A 88 9.67 1.22 -11.49
CA THR A 88 10.99 1.72 -11.93
C THR A 88 12.05 0.64 -11.75
N VAL A 89 12.09 0.00 -10.59
CA VAL A 89 13.02 -1.10 -10.31
C VAL A 89 12.75 -2.29 -11.22
N PHE A 90 11.48 -2.60 -11.49
CA PHE A 90 11.09 -3.63 -12.45
C PHE A 90 11.59 -3.35 -13.87
N LEU A 91 11.44 -2.11 -14.37
CA LEU A 91 11.94 -1.73 -15.70
C LEU A 91 13.47 -1.75 -15.77
N ALA A 92 14.16 -1.26 -14.74
CA ALA A 92 15.62 -1.32 -14.67
C ALA A 92 16.12 -2.77 -14.69
N THR A 93 15.49 -3.63 -13.89
CA THR A 93 15.78 -5.07 -13.86
C THR A 93 15.47 -5.74 -15.20
N THR A 94 14.38 -5.35 -15.85
CA THR A 94 14.02 -5.84 -17.19
C THR A 94 15.11 -5.49 -18.21
N VAL A 95 15.56 -4.23 -18.25
CA VAL A 95 16.64 -3.79 -19.14
C VAL A 95 17.89 -4.63 -18.91
N ALA A 96 18.31 -4.77 -17.65
CA ALA A 96 19.49 -5.57 -17.30
C ALA A 96 19.37 -7.04 -17.74
N VAL A 97 18.22 -7.67 -17.49
CA VAL A 97 17.96 -9.07 -17.89
C VAL A 97 17.95 -9.23 -19.41
N LEU A 98 17.29 -8.33 -20.15
CA LEU A 98 17.25 -8.39 -21.61
C LEU A 98 18.63 -8.17 -22.22
N VAL A 99 19.40 -7.19 -21.73
CA VAL A 99 20.79 -6.96 -22.17
C VAL A 99 21.64 -8.19 -21.91
N LEU A 100 21.57 -8.76 -20.70
CA LEU A 100 22.35 -9.94 -20.33
C LEU A 100 22.01 -11.16 -21.20
N LEU A 101 20.72 -11.41 -21.44
CA LEU A 101 20.27 -12.55 -22.25
C LEU A 101 20.68 -12.39 -23.72
N SER A 102 20.64 -11.17 -24.25
CA SER A 102 21.07 -10.92 -25.63
C SER A 102 22.59 -10.95 -25.78
N TYR A 103 23.34 -10.44 -24.79
CA TYR A 103 24.79 -10.58 -24.72
C TYR A 103 25.22 -12.06 -24.70
N ARG A 104 24.52 -12.89 -23.91
CA ARG A 104 24.72 -14.35 -23.87
C ARG A 104 24.16 -15.09 -25.09
N ARG A 105 23.72 -14.39 -26.13
CA ARG A 105 23.13 -14.94 -27.37
C ARG A 105 21.92 -15.86 -27.16
N ARG A 106 21.23 -15.74 -26.02
CA ARG A 106 20.00 -16.49 -25.74
C ARG A 106 18.77 -15.85 -26.36
N LEU A 107 18.81 -14.54 -26.63
CA LEU A 107 17.79 -13.80 -27.34
C LEU A 107 18.44 -13.00 -28.49
N PRO A 108 17.80 -12.92 -29.67
CA PRO A 108 18.37 -12.18 -30.80
C PRO A 108 18.29 -10.67 -30.55
N TRP A 109 19.44 -9.98 -30.67
CA TRP A 109 19.56 -8.53 -30.40
C TRP A 109 18.52 -7.70 -31.15
N ALA A 110 18.30 -8.00 -32.43
CA ALA A 110 17.32 -7.30 -33.27
C ALA A 110 15.88 -7.34 -32.72
N ARG A 111 15.51 -8.40 -32.00
CA ARG A 111 14.19 -8.49 -31.36
C ARG A 111 14.18 -7.83 -29.99
N THR A 112 15.25 -7.92 -29.20
CA THR A 112 15.30 -7.35 -27.84
C THR A 112 15.58 -5.85 -27.79
N TRP A 113 16.35 -5.31 -28.74
CA TRP A 113 16.73 -3.90 -28.75
C TRP A 113 15.54 -2.93 -28.64
N PRO A 114 14.43 -3.10 -29.38
CA PRO A 114 13.26 -2.23 -29.23
C PRO A 114 12.67 -2.20 -27.81
N LEU A 115 12.70 -3.34 -27.10
CA LEU A 115 12.22 -3.42 -25.72
C LEU A 115 13.17 -2.72 -24.75
N ILE A 116 14.48 -2.88 -24.96
CA ILE A 116 15.53 -2.20 -24.18
C ILE A 116 15.43 -0.69 -24.38
N ALA A 117 15.29 -0.23 -25.62
CA ALA A 117 15.16 1.18 -25.95
C ALA A 117 13.89 1.79 -25.33
N ALA A 118 12.75 1.10 -25.41
CA ALA A 118 11.51 1.58 -24.82
C ALA A 118 11.55 1.63 -23.29
N SER A 119 12.06 0.58 -22.64
CA SER A 119 12.16 0.49 -21.18
C SER A 119 13.21 1.46 -20.64
N GLY A 120 14.39 1.49 -21.25
CA GLY A 120 15.48 2.41 -20.92
C GLY A 120 15.12 3.87 -21.17
N GLY A 121 14.44 4.15 -22.30
CA GLY A 121 13.89 5.47 -22.58
C GLY A 121 12.87 5.89 -21.52
N SER A 122 11.96 5.01 -21.11
CA SER A 122 10.99 5.31 -20.05
C SER A 122 11.68 5.61 -18.71
N LEU A 123 12.75 4.89 -18.37
CA LEU A 123 13.56 5.19 -17.17
C LEU A 123 14.20 6.58 -17.25
N VAL A 124 14.82 6.92 -18.38
CA VAL A 124 15.55 8.20 -18.54
C VAL A 124 14.59 9.39 -18.66
N PHE A 125 13.54 9.29 -19.47
CA PHE A 125 12.68 10.42 -19.80
C PHE A 125 11.50 10.61 -18.84
N LEU A 126 11.14 9.60 -18.04
CA LEU A 126 10.04 9.71 -17.08
C LEU A 126 10.51 9.52 -15.64
N CYS A 127 11.19 8.40 -15.33
CA CYS A 127 11.59 8.11 -13.95
C CYS A 127 12.60 9.11 -13.41
N VAL A 128 13.64 9.47 -14.18
CA VAL A 128 14.66 10.42 -13.72
C VAL A 128 14.08 11.81 -13.43
N PRO A 129 13.30 12.46 -14.34
CA PRO A 129 12.66 13.73 -14.02
C PRO A 129 11.74 13.65 -12.80
N MET A 130 10.94 12.59 -12.68
CA MET A 130 10.07 12.41 -11.51
C MET A 130 10.87 12.26 -10.21
N TYR A 131 11.99 11.54 -10.24
CA TYR A 131 12.88 11.41 -9.09
C TYR A 131 13.52 12.75 -8.73
N LEU A 132 14.02 13.51 -9.72
CA LEU A 132 14.64 14.81 -9.49
C LEU A 132 13.63 15.83 -8.92
N ILE A 133 12.38 15.82 -9.40
CA ILE A 133 11.30 16.63 -8.84
C ILE A 133 11.04 16.22 -7.38
N LEU A 134 10.90 14.92 -7.11
CA LEU A 134 10.67 14.43 -5.74
C LEU A 134 11.81 14.82 -4.80
N ALA A 135 13.06 14.59 -5.22
CA ALA A 135 14.25 14.92 -4.46
C ALA A 135 14.38 16.44 -4.18
N ALA A 136 13.93 17.29 -5.11
CA ALA A 136 13.90 18.73 -4.90
C ALA A 136 12.86 19.20 -3.87
N HIS A 137 11.81 18.40 -3.62
CA HIS A 137 10.74 18.72 -2.67
C HIS A 137 10.94 18.07 -1.30
N THR A 138 11.83 17.08 -1.20
CA THR A 138 12.17 16.43 0.06
C THR A 138 13.59 16.82 0.43
N GLU A 139 13.77 17.76 1.37
CA GLU A 139 15.08 17.94 2.01
C GLU A 139 15.59 16.56 2.46
N SER A 140 16.80 16.21 2.05
CA SER A 140 17.24 14.81 1.89
C SER A 140 17.26 14.02 3.20
N PHE A 141 16.24 13.20 3.44
CA PHE A 141 16.22 12.23 4.54
C PHE A 141 16.96 10.92 4.20
N PHE A 142 17.14 10.61 2.92
CA PHE A 142 17.80 9.38 2.46
C PHE A 142 19.26 9.65 2.11
N ASP A 143 20.19 8.86 2.65
CA ASP A 143 21.58 8.83 2.21
C ASP A 143 21.82 7.57 1.36
N PRO A 144 21.64 7.65 0.02
CA PRO A 144 21.91 6.54 -0.89
C PRO A 144 23.41 6.34 -1.16
N SER A 145 24.30 7.08 -0.50
CA SER A 145 25.74 6.93 -0.69
C SER A 145 26.21 5.53 -0.25
N PRO A 146 27.27 4.99 -0.86
CA PRO A 146 27.87 3.73 -0.40
C PRO A 146 28.24 3.74 1.08
N ALA A 147 28.63 4.91 1.62
CA ALA A 147 28.95 5.08 3.04
C ALA A 147 27.70 4.95 3.91
N GLY A 148 26.60 5.61 3.55
CA GLY A 148 25.31 5.49 4.23
C GLY A 148 24.75 4.07 4.21
N VAL A 149 24.89 3.35 3.09
CA VAL A 149 24.49 1.93 2.96
C VAL A 149 25.32 1.01 3.87
N VAL A 150 26.64 1.23 3.95
CA VAL A 150 27.53 0.44 4.81
C VAL A 150 27.22 0.68 6.28
N ASP A 151 27.00 1.93 6.68
CA ASP A 151 26.63 2.30 8.06
C ASP A 151 25.30 1.65 8.48
N ARG A 152 24.32 1.62 7.56
CA ARG A 152 23.02 0.98 7.75
C ARG A 152 23.03 -0.55 7.67
N PHE A 153 24.10 -1.18 7.19
CA PHE A 153 24.05 -2.58 6.79
C PHE A 153 23.60 -3.52 7.93
N GLY A 154 24.17 -3.36 9.13
CA GLY A 154 23.81 -4.17 10.29
C GLY A 154 22.35 -4.02 10.71
N ALA A 155 21.87 -2.77 10.80
CA ALA A 155 20.48 -2.46 11.14
C ALA A 155 19.51 -2.97 10.06
N GLY A 156 19.83 -2.75 8.78
CA GLY A 156 19.02 -3.22 7.65
C GLY A 156 18.87 -4.74 7.60
N VAL A 157 19.95 -5.49 7.87
CA VAL A 157 19.89 -6.96 7.96
C VAL A 157 19.04 -7.40 9.15
N HIS A 158 19.21 -6.78 10.32
CA HIS A 158 18.41 -7.10 11.50
C HIS A 158 16.91 -6.83 11.25
N GLU A 159 16.58 -5.69 10.63
CA GLU A 159 15.21 -5.36 10.23
C GLU A 159 14.66 -6.37 9.23
N MET A 160 15.43 -6.81 8.23
CA MET A 160 14.95 -7.84 7.30
C MET A 160 14.61 -9.15 8.00
N VAL A 161 15.47 -9.62 8.90
CA VAL A 161 15.29 -10.90 9.60
C VAL A 161 14.09 -10.85 10.55
N THR A 162 13.84 -9.71 11.18
CA THR A 162 12.74 -9.55 12.15
C THR A 162 11.41 -9.17 11.48
N ALA A 163 11.45 -8.31 10.46
CA ALA A 163 10.25 -7.76 9.84
C ALA A 163 9.69 -8.61 8.69
N VAL A 164 10.53 -9.26 7.88
CA VAL A 164 10.05 -10.06 6.73
C VAL A 164 9.19 -11.24 7.18
N PRO A 165 9.53 -12.01 8.23
CA PRO A 165 8.67 -13.08 8.73
C PRO A 165 7.34 -12.58 9.27
N ALA A 166 7.33 -11.47 10.02
CA ALA A 166 6.10 -10.85 10.52
C ALA A 166 5.22 -10.36 9.35
N LEU A 167 5.84 -9.74 8.35
CA LEU A 167 5.19 -9.28 7.14
C LEU A 167 4.59 -10.45 6.33
N LEU A 168 5.34 -11.53 6.18
CA LEU A 168 4.87 -12.76 5.58
C LEU A 168 3.72 -13.35 6.39
N ALA A 169 3.80 -13.43 7.72
CA ALA A 169 2.74 -13.96 8.57
C ALA A 169 1.42 -13.17 8.47
N THR A 170 1.49 -11.84 8.36
CA THR A 170 0.29 -11.01 8.14
C THR A 170 -0.35 -11.18 6.76
N SER A 171 0.42 -11.66 5.78
CA SER A 171 0.04 -11.74 4.37
C SER A 171 -0.27 -13.17 3.90
N PHE A 172 0.40 -14.13 4.53
CA PHE A 172 0.41 -15.57 4.34
C PHE A 172 0.59 -16.19 5.74
N PRO A 173 -0.49 -16.52 6.45
CA PRO A 173 -0.42 -17.00 7.84
C PRO A 173 0.39 -18.28 7.98
N TRP A 174 0.42 -19.06 6.91
CA TRP A 174 1.22 -20.27 6.77
C TRP A 174 2.46 -20.02 5.90
N TRP A 175 3.09 -18.87 6.08
CA TRP A 175 4.30 -18.48 5.34
C TRP A 175 5.42 -19.53 5.37
N PRO A 176 5.61 -20.38 6.40
CA PRO A 176 6.63 -21.42 6.33
C PRO A 176 6.33 -22.42 5.20
N ILE A 177 5.06 -22.77 4.98
CA ILE A 177 4.63 -23.65 3.88
C ILE A 177 4.84 -22.95 2.54
N THR A 178 4.50 -21.67 2.43
CA THR A 178 4.75 -20.84 1.24
C THR A 178 6.24 -20.80 0.89
N VAL A 179 7.12 -20.60 1.88
CA VAL A 179 8.57 -20.61 1.71
C VAL A 179 9.06 -21.99 1.29
N LEU A 180 8.58 -23.06 1.94
CA LEU A 180 8.90 -24.44 1.56
C LEU A 180 8.50 -24.75 0.12
N ALA A 181 7.35 -24.27 -0.34
CA ALA A 181 6.91 -24.41 -1.74
C ALA A 181 7.84 -23.68 -2.71
N ILE A 182 8.27 -22.46 -2.38
CA ILE A 182 9.27 -21.73 -3.18
C ILE A 182 10.59 -22.50 -3.20
N LEU A 183 11.09 -22.93 -2.05
CA LEU A 183 12.33 -23.71 -1.95
C LEU A 183 12.23 -25.01 -2.76
N ALA A 184 11.10 -25.71 -2.69
CA ALA A 184 10.83 -26.91 -3.49
C ALA A 184 10.85 -26.61 -4.99
N ALA A 185 10.30 -25.47 -5.42
CA ALA A 185 10.33 -25.05 -6.83
C ALA A 185 11.76 -24.88 -7.38
N PHE A 186 12.72 -24.51 -6.53
CA PHE A 186 14.15 -24.43 -6.87
C PHE A 186 14.93 -25.74 -6.65
N ALA A 187 14.56 -26.53 -5.64
CA ALA A 187 15.21 -27.79 -5.31
C ALA A 187 14.88 -28.89 -6.33
N VAL A 188 13.64 -28.92 -6.84
CA VAL A 188 13.19 -29.91 -7.82
C VAL A 188 13.75 -29.53 -9.21
N PRO A 189 14.62 -30.37 -9.82
CA PRO A 189 15.32 -30.00 -11.05
C PRO A 189 14.40 -29.68 -12.23
N ALA A 190 13.29 -30.41 -12.38
CA ALA A 190 12.32 -30.18 -13.46
C ALA A 190 11.62 -28.82 -13.31
N SER A 191 11.15 -28.49 -12.10
CA SER A 191 10.55 -27.19 -11.78
C SER A 191 11.54 -26.05 -12.01
N ARG A 192 12.78 -26.19 -11.51
CA ARG A 192 13.84 -25.20 -11.71
C ARG A 192 14.12 -24.96 -13.19
N ARG A 193 14.21 -26.01 -14.01
CA ARG A 193 14.43 -25.87 -15.46
C ARG A 193 13.30 -25.09 -16.12
N LEU A 194 12.04 -25.36 -15.76
CA LEU A 194 10.88 -24.62 -16.27
C LEU A 194 10.95 -23.13 -15.90
N LEU A 195 11.20 -22.80 -14.64
CA LEU A 195 11.29 -21.40 -14.19
C LEU A 195 12.37 -20.62 -14.92
N PHE A 196 13.55 -21.23 -15.10
CA PHE A 196 14.70 -20.56 -15.72
C PHE A 196 14.54 -20.38 -17.24
N GLN A 197 13.61 -21.07 -17.87
CA GLN A 197 13.24 -20.86 -19.27
C GLN A 197 12.36 -19.62 -19.46
N TRP A 198 11.63 -19.19 -18.43
CA TRP A 198 10.74 -18.04 -18.51
C TRP A 198 11.52 -16.76 -18.19
N TRP A 199 12.10 -16.10 -19.20
CA TRP A 199 12.96 -14.93 -18.98
C TRP A 199 12.32 -13.80 -18.15
N MET A 200 11.00 -13.60 -18.24
CA MET A 200 10.27 -12.59 -17.44
C MET A 200 10.09 -12.99 -15.97
N TRP A 201 10.44 -14.21 -15.58
CA TRP A 201 10.58 -14.62 -14.19
C TRP A 201 11.51 -13.68 -13.41
N TRP A 202 12.67 -13.36 -14.01
CA TRP A 202 13.72 -12.64 -13.31
C TRP A 202 13.32 -11.20 -12.96
N PRO A 203 12.77 -10.38 -13.87
CA PRO A 203 12.33 -9.04 -13.48
C PRO A 203 11.18 -9.06 -12.47
N LEU A 204 10.26 -10.03 -12.56
CA LEU A 204 9.15 -10.18 -11.61
C LEU A 204 9.60 -10.61 -10.21
N LEU A 205 10.73 -11.30 -10.09
CA LEU A 205 11.31 -11.67 -8.81
C LEU A 205 12.30 -10.62 -8.29
N ALA A 206 13.31 -10.29 -9.10
CA ALA A 206 14.42 -9.44 -8.69
C ALA A 206 14.02 -7.98 -8.52
N GLY A 207 13.00 -7.48 -9.23
CA GLY A 207 12.48 -6.14 -9.02
C GLY A 207 11.99 -5.92 -7.57
N PRO A 208 11.02 -6.72 -7.10
CA PRO A 208 10.56 -6.67 -5.70
C PRO A 208 11.66 -6.95 -4.67
N VAL A 209 12.59 -7.88 -4.94
CA VAL A 209 13.74 -8.15 -4.04
C VAL A 209 14.66 -6.93 -3.96
N ALA A 210 15.06 -6.36 -5.09
CA ALA A 210 15.96 -5.22 -5.13
C ALA A 210 15.33 -4.00 -4.47
N PHE A 211 14.02 -3.80 -4.63
CA PHE A 211 13.30 -2.77 -3.90
C PHE A 211 13.30 -3.02 -2.39
N LEU A 212 13.00 -4.25 -1.95
CA LEU A 212 13.03 -4.61 -0.53
C LEU A 212 14.42 -4.37 0.08
N LEU A 213 15.48 -4.76 -0.63
CA LEU A 213 16.88 -4.51 -0.25
C LEU A 213 17.17 -3.01 -0.16
N ALA A 214 16.96 -2.27 -1.25
CA ALA A 214 17.20 -0.84 -1.29
C ALA A 214 16.46 -0.11 -0.16
N TYR A 215 15.23 -0.52 0.12
CA TYR A 215 14.45 0.04 1.22
C TYR A 215 15.14 -0.15 2.59
N HIS A 216 15.61 -1.36 2.93
CA HIS A 216 16.17 -1.61 4.27
C HIS A 216 17.58 -1.05 4.44
N PHE A 217 18.31 -0.86 3.34
CA PHE A 217 19.69 -0.37 3.37
C PHE A 217 19.82 1.14 3.19
N VAL A 218 18.80 1.83 2.67
CA VAL A 218 18.86 3.27 2.37
C VAL A 218 17.85 4.09 3.16
N ASN A 219 16.77 3.47 3.67
CA ASN A 219 15.76 4.18 4.45
C ASN A 219 16.20 4.34 5.91
N PRO A 220 16.24 5.57 6.48
CA PRO A 220 16.56 5.79 7.89
C PRO A 220 15.42 5.42 8.87
N PHE A 221 14.20 5.17 8.39
CA PHE A 221 13.04 4.93 9.25
C PHE A 221 12.86 3.44 9.58
N PRO A 222 12.56 3.08 10.84
CA PRO A 222 12.25 1.69 11.21
C PRO A 222 11.09 1.15 10.39
N PHE A 223 11.21 -0.09 9.87
CA PHE A 223 10.14 -0.72 9.10
C PHE A 223 8.80 -0.70 9.85
N ASP A 224 8.84 -0.87 11.17
CA ASP A 224 7.99 -0.27 12.23
C ASP A 224 6.84 0.62 11.78
N THR A 225 7.25 1.78 11.28
CA THR A 225 6.51 3.04 11.39
C THR A 225 5.89 3.48 10.07
N LEU A 226 5.98 2.64 9.03
CA LEU A 226 5.61 3.03 7.67
C LEU A 226 4.49 2.14 7.09
N PRO A 227 3.42 2.73 6.50
CA PRO A 227 2.27 2.01 5.93
C PRO A 227 2.57 1.25 4.62
N TYR A 228 3.84 1.02 4.29
CA TYR A 228 4.32 0.50 3.01
C TYR A 228 4.66 -0.99 3.02
N ARG A 229 4.66 -1.64 4.20
CA ARG A 229 5.18 -2.99 4.39
C ARG A 229 4.55 -4.04 3.46
N ALA A 230 3.22 -4.07 3.40
CA ALA A 230 2.47 -5.06 2.61
C ALA A 230 2.66 -4.92 1.10
N ARG A 231 3.21 -3.79 0.62
CA ARG A 231 3.38 -3.51 -0.82
C ARG A 231 4.50 -4.33 -1.41
N ALA A 232 5.60 -4.50 -0.68
CA ALA A 232 6.73 -5.29 -1.13
C ALA A 232 6.27 -6.71 -1.51
N LEU A 233 5.56 -7.40 -0.60
CA LEU A 233 5.02 -8.73 -0.85
C LEU A 233 3.94 -8.77 -1.95
N TYR A 234 3.18 -7.70 -2.14
CA TYR A 234 2.16 -7.64 -3.20
C TYR A 234 2.80 -7.73 -4.60
N PHE A 235 3.95 -7.09 -4.82
CA PHE A 235 4.67 -7.18 -6.09
C PHE A 235 5.42 -8.51 -6.29
N PHE A 236 5.66 -9.28 -5.22
CA PHE A 236 6.18 -10.66 -5.30
C PHE A 236 5.14 -11.67 -5.80
N LEU A 237 3.84 -11.36 -5.72
CA LEU A 237 2.76 -12.28 -6.01
C LEU A 237 2.85 -12.97 -7.39
N PRO A 238 3.18 -12.28 -8.50
CA PRO A 238 3.29 -12.95 -9.78
C PRO A 238 4.47 -13.92 -9.87
N ALA A 239 5.59 -13.59 -9.22
CA ALA A 239 6.71 -14.51 -9.09
C ALA A 239 6.30 -15.71 -8.22
N PHE A 240 5.59 -15.48 -7.11
CA PHE A 240 5.08 -16.60 -6.35
C PHE A 240 4.18 -17.53 -7.19
N ALA A 241 3.26 -16.98 -7.99
CA ALA A 241 2.39 -17.78 -8.85
C ALA A 241 3.14 -18.59 -9.91
N LEU A 242 4.16 -18.02 -10.57
CA LEU A 242 4.97 -18.75 -11.54
C LEU A 242 5.77 -19.89 -10.87
N ALA A 243 6.30 -19.70 -9.65
CA ALA A 243 6.95 -20.77 -8.87
C ALA A 243 5.98 -21.91 -8.56
N ILE A 244 4.77 -21.59 -8.11
CA ILE A 244 3.71 -22.57 -7.85
C ILE A 244 3.30 -23.30 -9.13
N ALA A 245 3.18 -22.59 -10.26
CA ALA A 245 2.83 -23.19 -11.54
C ALA A 245 3.90 -24.17 -12.03
N ALA A 246 5.19 -23.81 -11.90
CA ALA A 246 6.31 -24.67 -12.26
C ALA A 246 6.35 -25.93 -11.38
N LEU A 247 6.15 -25.78 -10.07
CA LEU A 247 6.12 -26.91 -9.15
C LEU A 247 4.92 -27.83 -9.41
N SER A 248 3.74 -27.25 -9.66
CA SER A 248 2.52 -27.99 -10.00
C SER A 248 2.62 -28.71 -11.35
N ALA A 249 3.35 -28.16 -12.33
CA ALA A 249 3.58 -28.82 -13.61
C ALA A 249 4.38 -30.13 -13.46
N VAL A 250 5.29 -30.20 -12.47
CA VAL A 250 6.04 -31.43 -12.19
C VAL A 250 5.12 -32.57 -11.74
N LEU A 251 4.06 -32.28 -10.97
CA LEU A 251 3.08 -33.29 -10.55
C LEU A 251 2.38 -33.95 -11.74
N GLY A 252 2.08 -33.18 -12.80
CA GLY A 252 1.39 -33.66 -13.99
C GLY A 252 2.25 -34.47 -14.96
N THR A 253 3.56 -34.58 -14.71
CA THR A 253 4.48 -35.32 -15.58
C THR A 253 4.83 -36.68 -14.99
N ALA A 254 4.29 -37.74 -15.59
CA ALA A 254 4.39 -39.14 -15.14
C ALA A 254 5.84 -39.68 -15.09
N GLU A 255 6.78 -39.04 -15.77
CA GLU A 255 8.16 -39.51 -15.92
C GLU A 255 9.16 -38.80 -14.99
N ALA A 256 8.82 -37.63 -14.43
CA ALA A 256 9.82 -36.73 -13.84
C ALA A 256 10.07 -36.90 -12.32
N ALA A 257 9.22 -37.65 -11.59
CA ALA A 257 9.25 -37.68 -10.13
C ALA A 257 8.85 -39.04 -9.56
N SER A 258 9.54 -39.46 -8.49
CA SER A 258 9.16 -40.64 -7.72
C SER A 258 7.77 -40.47 -7.08
N PRO A 259 7.01 -41.55 -6.83
CA PRO A 259 5.70 -41.47 -6.19
C PRO A 259 5.71 -40.71 -4.86
N ARG A 260 6.76 -40.90 -4.04
CA ARG A 260 6.95 -40.20 -2.76
C ARG A 260 7.10 -38.70 -2.93
N LEU A 261 7.90 -38.26 -3.92
CA LEU A 261 8.08 -36.84 -4.22
C LEU A 261 6.75 -36.22 -4.69
N ARG A 262 5.97 -36.93 -5.51
CA ARG A 262 4.65 -36.44 -5.93
C ARG A 262 3.69 -36.24 -4.76
N ILE A 263 3.63 -37.20 -3.84
CA ILE A 263 2.80 -37.07 -2.64
C ILE A 263 3.27 -35.86 -1.81
N ALA A 264 4.58 -35.74 -1.56
CA ALA A 264 5.13 -34.61 -0.81
C ALA A 264 4.81 -33.25 -1.46
N LEU A 265 4.96 -33.14 -2.79
CA LEU A 265 4.63 -31.93 -3.53
C LEU A 265 3.13 -31.63 -3.56
N ALA A 266 2.28 -32.66 -3.68
CA ALA A 266 0.82 -32.51 -3.63
C ALA A 266 0.36 -32.02 -2.25
N VAL A 267 0.91 -32.59 -1.16
CA VAL A 267 0.65 -32.13 0.22
C VAL A 267 1.12 -30.69 0.40
N LEU A 268 2.31 -30.35 -0.12
CA LEU A 268 2.85 -28.99 -0.02
C LEU A 268 1.98 -27.97 -0.76
N LEU A 269 1.60 -28.25 -2.01
CA LEU A 269 0.76 -27.37 -2.82
C LEU A 269 -0.68 -27.27 -2.26
N GLY A 270 -1.25 -28.39 -1.81
CA GLY A 270 -2.54 -28.41 -1.10
C GLY A 270 -2.47 -27.59 0.19
N GLY A 271 -1.37 -27.70 0.94
CA GLY A 271 -1.11 -26.92 2.15
C GLY A 271 -0.97 -25.42 1.88
N VAL A 272 -0.36 -25.00 0.77
CA VAL A 272 -0.30 -23.59 0.37
C VAL A 272 -1.71 -23.04 0.15
N LEU A 273 -2.57 -23.77 -0.58
CA LEU A 273 -3.93 -23.33 -0.86
C LEU A 273 -4.79 -23.33 0.42
N VAL A 274 -4.84 -24.46 1.13
CA VAL A 274 -5.69 -24.61 2.33
C VAL A 274 -5.22 -23.70 3.46
N GLY A 275 -3.90 -23.54 3.63
CA GLY A 275 -3.33 -22.71 4.68
C GLY A 275 -3.69 -21.23 4.55
N GLN A 276 -3.82 -20.70 3.33
CA GLN A 276 -4.17 -19.29 3.16
C GLN A 276 -5.68 -18.99 3.25
N LEU A 277 -6.55 -19.98 3.02
CA LEU A 277 -8.01 -19.79 2.98
C LEU A 277 -8.59 -19.17 4.27
N PRO A 278 -8.23 -19.60 5.50
CA PRO A 278 -8.75 -18.98 6.72
C PRO A 278 -8.49 -17.48 6.77
N SER A 279 -7.30 -17.03 6.41
CA SER A 279 -7.02 -15.59 6.45
C SER A 279 -7.49 -14.84 5.23
N THR A 280 -7.74 -15.51 4.11
CA THR A 280 -8.50 -14.92 3.01
C THR A 280 -9.94 -14.70 3.42
N VAL A 281 -10.54 -15.67 4.10
CA VAL A 281 -11.84 -15.53 4.75
C VAL A 281 -11.79 -14.40 5.78
N ASP A 282 -10.76 -14.30 6.62
CA ASP A 282 -10.59 -13.15 7.52
C ASP A 282 -10.42 -11.84 6.77
N VAL A 283 -9.77 -11.80 5.60
CA VAL A 283 -9.67 -10.56 4.82
C VAL A 283 -11.03 -10.17 4.25
N VAL A 284 -11.82 -11.13 3.78
CA VAL A 284 -13.17 -10.92 3.26
C VAL A 284 -14.14 -10.54 4.37
N LEU A 285 -14.06 -11.20 5.54
CA LEU A 285 -14.99 -11.04 6.65
C LEU A 285 -14.56 -9.99 7.69
N LEU A 286 -13.26 -9.84 7.97
CA LEU A 286 -12.70 -9.06 9.08
C LEU A 286 -11.84 -7.85 8.64
N ASN A 287 -11.16 -7.92 7.48
CA ASN A 287 -10.39 -6.80 6.92
C ASN A 287 -11.06 -6.13 5.71
N ALA A 288 -12.39 -6.08 5.66
CA ALA A 288 -13.09 -5.20 4.74
C ALA A 288 -12.55 -3.77 4.90
N ALA A 289 -11.77 -3.23 3.96
CA ALA A 289 -11.38 -1.82 4.14
C ALA A 289 -12.64 -0.96 4.05
N PRO A 290 -12.62 0.24 4.65
CA PRO A 290 -13.76 1.13 4.61
C PRO A 290 -14.23 1.34 3.17
N ASP A 291 -15.50 1.08 2.86
CA ASP A 291 -16.05 1.38 1.53
C ASP A 291 -16.21 2.91 1.37
N PHE A 292 -15.17 3.54 0.84
CA PHE A 292 -15.17 4.97 0.56
C PHE A 292 -16.20 5.39 -0.51
N GLY A 293 -16.66 4.47 -1.35
CA GLY A 293 -17.76 4.73 -2.29
C GLY A 293 -19.09 4.83 -1.55
N ALA A 294 -19.31 3.94 -0.60
CA ALA A 294 -20.46 3.99 0.29
C ALA A 294 -20.43 5.25 1.19
N ALA A 295 -19.26 5.61 1.73
CA ALA A 295 -19.09 6.88 2.45
C ALA A 295 -19.34 8.09 1.55
N SER A 296 -18.80 8.11 0.33
CA SER A 296 -19.06 9.16 -0.66
C SER A 296 -20.54 9.30 -0.97
N HIS A 297 -21.25 8.18 -1.16
CA HIS A 297 -22.69 8.18 -1.37
C HIS A 297 -23.45 8.75 -0.16
N MET A 298 -23.10 8.34 1.06
CA MET A 298 -23.67 8.88 2.30
C MET A 298 -23.47 10.40 2.37
N LEU A 299 -22.24 10.89 2.16
CA LEU A 299 -21.94 12.32 2.20
C LEU A 299 -22.67 13.12 1.10
N THR A 300 -22.76 12.58 -0.11
CA THR A 300 -23.36 13.28 -1.26
C THR A 300 -24.89 13.22 -1.28
N THR A 301 -25.50 12.23 -0.63
CA THR A 301 -26.96 12.04 -0.59
C THR A 301 -27.56 12.65 0.66
N ASP A 302 -26.88 12.54 1.80
CA ASP A 302 -27.46 12.83 3.11
C ASP A 302 -27.07 14.22 3.65
N LEU A 303 -26.07 14.88 3.03
CA LEU A 303 -25.60 16.19 3.45
C LEU A 303 -25.81 17.27 2.38
N PRO A 304 -25.98 18.53 2.79
CA PRO A 304 -26.06 19.63 1.86
C PRO A 304 -24.70 19.87 1.17
N ALA A 305 -24.73 20.36 -0.07
CA ALA A 305 -23.54 20.48 -0.92
C ALA A 305 -22.47 21.44 -0.36
N ASP A 306 -22.86 22.38 0.50
CA ASP A 306 -21.98 23.32 1.18
C ASP A 306 -21.46 22.81 2.53
N ALA A 307 -21.85 21.61 2.98
CA ALA A 307 -21.40 21.04 4.23
C ALA A 307 -19.86 20.92 4.30
N ILE A 308 -19.35 21.02 5.52
CA ILE A 308 -17.94 20.89 5.86
C ILE A 308 -17.80 19.58 6.64
N VAL A 309 -17.20 18.57 6.03
CA VAL A 309 -17.01 17.25 6.63
C VAL A 309 -15.57 17.10 7.08
N LEU A 310 -15.38 17.05 8.40
CA LEU A 310 -14.11 16.76 9.04
C LEU A 310 -13.92 15.23 9.02
N TYR A 311 -12.96 14.73 8.26
CA TYR A 311 -12.67 13.30 8.22
C TYR A 311 -11.51 12.96 9.16
N ASP A 312 -11.72 12.02 10.08
CA ASP A 312 -10.67 11.60 11.01
C ASP A 312 -10.71 10.12 11.41
N ARG A 313 -9.59 9.69 11.98
CA ARG A 313 -9.39 8.41 12.65
C ARG A 313 -8.77 8.67 14.03
N PRO A 314 -9.47 8.36 15.14
CA PRO A 314 -8.92 8.53 16.47
C PRO A 314 -7.64 7.68 16.61
N SER A 315 -6.52 8.30 16.99
CA SER A 315 -5.24 7.59 17.11
C SER A 315 -4.42 8.07 18.32
N PRO A 316 -3.77 7.16 19.08
CA PRO A 316 -2.95 7.56 20.22
C PRO A 316 -1.72 8.38 19.83
N ALA A 317 -1.33 9.30 20.73
CA ALA A 317 -0.10 10.08 20.60
C ALA A 317 1.13 9.25 20.20
N GLY A 318 1.81 9.67 19.14
CA GLY A 318 3.05 9.05 18.67
C GLY A 318 2.86 7.78 17.82
N GLN A 319 1.63 7.34 17.55
CA GLN A 319 1.41 6.32 16.51
C GLN A 319 1.44 7.00 15.13
N SER A 320 2.48 6.64 14.38
CA SER A 320 2.73 7.20 13.05
C SER A 320 1.57 6.90 12.11
N ARG A 321 1.00 7.99 11.58
CA ARG A 321 0.83 8.17 10.14
C ARG A 321 0.23 6.93 9.46
N GLN A 322 -1.10 6.89 9.37
CA GLN A 322 -1.66 6.46 8.10
C GLN A 322 -1.95 7.71 7.26
N PRO A 323 -1.00 8.20 6.45
CA PRO A 323 -1.40 8.85 5.23
C PRO A 323 -2.17 7.79 4.47
N PHE A 324 -3.50 7.87 4.52
CA PHE A 324 -4.20 7.59 3.29
C PHE A 324 -3.63 8.60 2.29
N LEU A 325 -2.69 8.13 1.47
CA LEU A 325 -2.23 8.83 0.28
C LEU A 325 -3.38 8.79 -0.71
N GLY A 326 -4.34 9.64 -0.41
CA GLY A 326 -5.49 9.99 -1.17
C GLY A 326 -6.00 11.19 -0.41
N THR A 327 -6.08 12.33 -1.10
CA THR A 327 -7.21 13.21 -0.82
C THR A 327 -8.48 12.36 -0.73
N PRO A 328 -9.53 12.86 -0.08
CA PRO A 328 -10.91 12.43 -0.30
C PRO A 328 -11.37 12.51 -1.76
N ARG A 329 -10.49 12.39 -2.76
CA ARG A 329 -10.76 12.35 -4.21
C ARG A 329 -11.82 11.32 -4.58
N TYR A 330 -12.06 10.33 -3.72
CA TYR A 330 -13.13 9.34 -3.86
C TYR A 330 -14.44 9.73 -3.14
N MET A 331 -14.39 10.66 -2.18
CA MET A 331 -15.54 11.23 -1.45
C MET A 331 -16.18 12.44 -2.14
N GLY A 332 -15.68 12.83 -3.33
CA GLY A 332 -16.20 13.94 -4.11
C GLY A 332 -15.66 15.32 -3.68
N GLU A 333 -16.01 16.36 -4.42
CA GLU A 333 -15.67 17.76 -4.09
C GLU A 333 -16.81 18.49 -3.36
N THR A 334 -18.00 17.87 -3.33
CA THR A 334 -19.20 18.39 -2.67
C THR A 334 -19.86 17.24 -1.91
N PRO A 335 -20.02 17.30 -0.58
CA PRO A 335 -19.61 18.40 0.32
C PRO A 335 -18.08 18.56 0.45
N TYR A 336 -17.61 19.65 1.07
CA TYR A 336 -16.19 19.88 1.31
C TYR A 336 -15.68 18.87 2.35
N VAL A 337 -14.80 17.95 1.95
CA VAL A 337 -14.22 16.94 2.84
C VAL A 337 -12.73 17.18 2.98
N ALA A 338 -12.25 17.34 4.21
CA ALA A 338 -10.83 17.52 4.52
C ALA A 338 -10.44 16.69 5.74
N THR A 339 -9.18 16.25 5.79
CA THR A 339 -8.66 15.71 7.05
C THR A 339 -8.47 16.83 8.06
N VAL A 340 -8.50 16.48 9.34
CA VAL A 340 -8.16 17.40 10.44
C VAL A 340 -6.80 18.07 10.24
N SER A 341 -5.82 17.42 9.61
CA SER A 341 -4.52 18.04 9.31
C SER A 341 -4.56 19.02 8.13
N ASP A 342 -5.39 18.79 7.11
CA ASP A 342 -5.40 19.62 5.89
C ASP A 342 -6.02 21.01 6.14
N LEU A 343 -6.94 21.10 7.11
CA LEU A 343 -7.68 22.33 7.43
C LEU A 343 -6.78 23.47 7.88
N GLY A 344 -5.67 23.18 8.57
CA GLY A 344 -4.72 24.20 8.98
C GLY A 344 -3.98 24.84 7.81
N ALA A 345 -3.70 24.06 6.76
CA ALA A 345 -2.98 24.50 5.57
C ALA A 345 -3.89 25.17 4.53
N GLU A 346 -5.17 24.76 4.45
CA GLU A 346 -6.12 25.21 3.43
C GLU A 346 -7.29 26.01 4.00
N ALA A 347 -7.10 26.73 5.11
CA ALA A 347 -8.15 27.46 5.82
C ALA A 347 -8.97 28.41 4.93
N ALA A 348 -8.36 28.99 3.89
CA ALA A 348 -9.02 29.88 2.94
C ALA A 348 -10.01 29.17 1.99
N SER A 349 -9.92 27.84 1.85
CA SER A 349 -10.78 27.02 0.99
C SER A 349 -12.03 26.50 1.69
N ILE A 350 -12.12 26.66 3.02
CA ILE A 350 -13.24 26.18 3.83
C ILE A 350 -14.50 27.00 3.49
N PRO A 351 -15.64 26.34 3.18
CA PRO A 351 -16.93 27.01 3.02
C PRO A 351 -17.26 27.95 4.20
N ARG A 352 -17.78 29.15 3.91
CA ARG A 352 -17.97 30.19 4.94
C ARG A 352 -19.13 29.92 5.88
N ASP A 353 -20.22 29.37 5.36
CA ASP A 353 -21.50 29.26 6.08
C ASP A 353 -22.00 27.81 6.17
N GLY A 354 -21.26 26.87 5.61
CA GLY A 354 -21.64 25.47 5.53
C GLY A 354 -21.73 24.78 6.90
N PRO A 355 -22.71 23.89 7.14
CA PRO A 355 -22.82 23.14 8.38
C PRO A 355 -21.65 22.15 8.54
N VAL A 356 -21.14 22.01 9.76
CA VAL A 356 -20.00 21.15 10.08
C VAL A 356 -20.45 19.76 10.53
N TYR A 357 -19.84 18.73 9.94
CA TYR A 357 -20.02 17.32 10.29
C TYR A 357 -18.67 16.66 10.55
N LEU A 358 -18.70 15.53 11.23
CA LEU A 358 -17.52 14.74 11.53
C LEU A 358 -17.72 13.31 11.04
N LEU A 359 -16.83 12.85 10.17
CA LEU A 359 -16.82 11.49 9.65
C LEU A 359 -15.69 10.69 10.31
N ILE A 360 -16.06 9.73 11.15
CA ILE A 360 -15.13 8.85 11.86
C ILE A 360 -15.05 7.49 11.19
N ASN A 361 -13.83 7.01 10.99
CA ASN A 361 -13.55 5.65 10.56
C ASN A 361 -13.12 4.79 11.76
N GLY A 362 -13.93 3.80 12.14
CA GLY A 362 -13.80 2.99 13.36
C GLY A 362 -12.63 1.99 13.43
N GLN A 363 -11.62 2.06 12.55
CA GLN A 363 -10.45 1.18 12.69
C GLN A 363 -9.55 1.62 13.85
N CYS A 364 -9.49 0.82 14.92
CA CYS A 364 -8.56 0.90 16.06
C CYS A 364 -8.27 2.31 16.63
N ALA A 365 -9.03 2.71 17.65
CA ALA A 365 -8.70 3.87 18.49
C ALA A 365 -7.94 3.53 19.78
N TYR A 366 -7.90 2.29 20.28
CA TYR A 366 -7.26 2.01 21.59
C TYR A 366 -6.40 0.75 21.67
N SER A 367 -5.18 0.98 22.20
CA SER A 367 -4.24 0.08 22.89
C SER A 367 -4.01 -1.33 22.33
N GLY A 368 -2.80 -1.63 21.82
CA GLY A 368 -1.99 -2.88 21.98
C GLY A 368 -2.62 -4.29 21.98
N ARG A 369 -3.92 -4.41 21.74
CA ARG A 369 -4.78 -5.58 21.76
C ARG A 369 -5.80 -5.33 20.66
N CYS A 370 -5.32 -5.30 19.42
CA CYS A 370 -6.19 -5.23 18.26
C CYS A 370 -7.18 -6.40 18.31
N ARG A 371 -8.42 -6.13 18.71
CA ARG A 371 -9.56 -6.88 18.18
C ARG A 371 -10.09 -6.06 17.00
N PRO A 372 -10.19 -6.64 15.79
CA PRO A 372 -10.85 -5.97 14.68
C PRO A 372 -12.29 -5.66 15.12
N ILE A 373 -12.59 -4.37 15.32
CA ILE A 373 -13.95 -3.94 15.65
C ILE A 373 -14.79 -4.15 14.39
N ARG A 374 -15.74 -5.07 14.48
CA ARG A 374 -16.66 -5.47 13.39
C ARG A 374 -17.80 -4.47 13.19
N GLU A 375 -17.96 -3.56 14.14
CA GLU A 375 -19.09 -2.64 14.24
C GLU A 375 -18.63 -1.20 13.98
N PRO A 376 -19.50 -0.35 13.43
CA PRO A 376 -19.26 1.08 13.34
C PRO A 376 -18.97 1.66 14.72
N TRP A 377 -18.16 2.73 14.75
CA TRP A 377 -17.88 3.47 15.98
C TRP A 377 -19.22 3.84 16.65
N ASP A 378 -19.48 3.25 17.82
CA ASP A 378 -20.75 3.35 18.55
C ASP A 378 -20.62 4.09 19.86
N GLU A 379 -19.44 4.63 20.15
CA GLU A 379 -19.24 5.49 21.29
C GLU A 379 -20.10 6.75 21.12
N ARG A 380 -20.94 6.99 22.12
CA ARG A 380 -21.61 8.27 22.26
C ARG A 380 -20.55 9.31 22.58
N VAL A 381 -20.33 10.22 21.66
CA VAL A 381 -19.44 11.37 21.84
C VAL A 381 -20.28 12.50 22.45
N PRO A 382 -20.02 12.93 23.69
CA PRO A 382 -20.77 14.02 24.31
C PRO A 382 -20.82 15.27 23.43
N GLY A 383 -22.02 15.84 23.24
CA GLY A 383 -22.22 17.03 22.40
C GLY A 383 -22.40 16.75 20.90
N TRP A 384 -22.33 15.48 20.49
CA TRP A 384 -22.50 15.05 19.10
C TRP A 384 -23.65 14.05 18.97
N ARG A 385 -24.47 14.22 17.93
CA ARG A 385 -25.54 13.28 17.56
C ARG A 385 -25.09 12.46 16.37
N LEU A 386 -25.41 11.17 16.38
CA LEU A 386 -25.24 10.30 15.23
C LEU A 386 -26.19 10.77 14.12
N ALA A 387 -25.64 11.18 12.98
CA ALA A 387 -26.39 11.57 11.80
C ALA A 387 -26.70 10.34 10.94
N ASP A 388 -25.65 9.62 10.54
CA ASP A 388 -25.78 8.38 9.77
C ASP A 388 -24.59 7.42 10.00
N ARG A 389 -24.71 6.20 9.50
CA ARG A 389 -23.78 5.11 9.73
C ARG A 389 -23.78 4.15 8.54
N ILE A 390 -22.60 3.96 7.95
CA ILE A 390 -22.38 2.98 6.91
C ILE A 390 -21.11 2.18 7.16
N GLU A 391 -21.25 0.87 7.32
CA GLU A 391 -20.15 -0.05 7.64
C GLU A 391 -19.28 0.40 8.83
N ARG A 392 -18.13 1.01 8.55
CA ARG A 392 -17.10 1.47 9.50
C ARG A 392 -17.08 2.98 9.65
N PHE A 393 -17.86 3.68 8.84
CA PHE A 393 -18.00 5.11 8.87
C PHE A 393 -19.17 5.49 9.75
N THR A 394 -18.91 6.43 10.64
CA THR A 394 -19.91 7.00 11.53
C THR A 394 -19.89 8.49 11.34
N LEU A 395 -21.01 9.04 10.89
CA LEU A 395 -21.17 10.45 10.64
C LEU A 395 -21.85 11.10 11.85
N TYR A 396 -21.20 12.10 12.41
CA TYR A 396 -21.69 12.87 13.54
C TYR A 396 -22.03 14.29 13.11
N GLU A 397 -23.08 14.82 13.71
CA GLU A 397 -23.43 16.23 13.66
C GLU A 397 -23.35 16.84 15.08
N PRO A 398 -22.92 18.11 15.20
CA PRO A 398 -22.85 18.78 16.49
C PRO A 398 -24.26 19.15 16.96
N VAL A 399 -24.60 18.82 18.21
CA VAL A 399 -25.95 19.05 18.77
C VAL A 399 -26.32 20.54 18.80
N GLN A 400 -25.33 21.42 18.97
CA GLN A 400 -25.55 22.87 19.05
C GLN A 400 -25.61 23.56 17.67
N GLY A 401 -25.41 22.82 16.58
CA GLY A 401 -25.28 23.40 15.24
C GLY A 401 -24.00 24.22 15.12
N GLN A 402 -23.16 23.91 14.15
CA GLN A 402 -21.92 24.65 13.89
C GLN A 402 -21.79 24.87 12.40
N SER A 403 -21.35 26.06 12.01
CA SER A 403 -21.16 26.41 10.61
C SER A 403 -19.87 27.19 10.39
N GLY A 404 -19.33 27.04 9.19
CA GLY A 404 -18.19 27.82 8.73
C GLY A 404 -16.88 27.54 9.49
N PRO A 405 -15.84 28.36 9.24
CA PRO A 405 -14.52 28.19 9.82
C PRO A 405 -14.49 28.27 11.36
N THR A 406 -15.34 29.10 11.97
CA THR A 406 -15.48 29.19 13.43
C THR A 406 -16.18 27.96 14.02
N GLY A 407 -17.16 27.42 13.28
CA GLY A 407 -17.78 26.13 13.57
C GLY A 407 -16.79 24.98 13.54
N VAL A 408 -15.88 24.94 12.57
CA VAL A 408 -14.81 23.93 12.48
C VAL A 408 -13.92 23.95 13.73
N VAL A 409 -13.46 25.13 14.15
CA VAL A 409 -12.65 25.26 15.38
C VAL A 409 -13.43 24.77 16.60
N SER A 410 -14.72 25.09 16.69
CA SER A 410 -15.58 24.69 17.80
C SER A 410 -15.84 23.18 17.80
N ALA A 411 -16.05 22.57 16.63
CA ALA A 411 -16.19 21.14 16.43
C ALA A 411 -14.96 20.41 16.94
N MET A 412 -13.78 20.81 16.47
CA MET A 412 -12.53 20.13 16.82
C MET A 412 -12.22 20.20 18.31
N ARG A 413 -12.47 21.36 18.95
CA ARG A 413 -12.31 21.51 20.39
C ARG A 413 -13.31 20.65 21.18
N ALA A 414 -14.57 20.65 20.77
CA ALA A 414 -15.61 19.86 21.42
C ALA A 414 -15.36 18.35 21.28
N PHE A 415 -14.98 17.92 20.07
CA PHE A 415 -14.64 16.53 19.77
C PHE A 415 -13.40 16.06 20.51
N GLY A 416 -12.32 16.85 20.48
CA GLY A 416 -11.10 16.52 21.22
C GLY A 416 -11.32 16.42 22.73
N SER A 417 -12.15 17.31 23.30
CA SER A 417 -12.52 17.23 24.72
C SER A 417 -13.30 15.96 25.05
N ALA A 418 -14.08 15.44 24.10
CA ALA A 418 -14.92 14.26 24.28
C ALA A 418 -14.17 12.93 24.19
N LEU A 419 -13.12 12.83 23.35
CA LEU A 419 -12.31 11.61 23.20
C LEU A 419 -11.24 11.42 24.29
N GLY A 420 -10.97 12.47 25.07
CA GLY A 420 -9.94 12.46 26.10
C GLY A 420 -8.54 12.77 25.56
N PRO A 421 -7.59 13.07 26.46
CA PRO A 421 -6.31 13.68 26.09
C PRO A 421 -5.50 12.78 25.16
N GLU A 422 -5.41 11.47 25.40
CA GLU A 422 -4.51 10.57 24.65
C GLU A 422 -4.78 10.46 23.14
N LEU A 423 -6.00 10.79 22.69
CA LEU A 423 -6.47 10.64 21.30
C LEU A 423 -6.68 11.97 20.56
N ALA A 424 -6.78 13.10 21.26
CA ALA A 424 -7.33 14.36 20.73
C ALA A 424 -6.27 15.41 20.33
N TYR A 425 -4.99 15.04 20.31
CA TYR A 425 -3.90 15.99 20.22
C TYR A 425 -3.78 16.67 18.84
N VAL A 426 -4.11 15.96 17.76
CA VAL A 426 -4.02 16.50 16.39
C VAL A 426 -5.10 17.56 16.17
N GLU A 427 -6.31 17.27 16.61
CA GLU A 427 -7.46 18.16 16.59
C GLU A 427 -7.18 19.44 17.40
N THR A 428 -6.49 19.29 18.53
CA THR A 428 -6.11 20.42 19.39
C THR A 428 -5.09 21.33 18.73
N PHE A 429 -4.04 20.76 18.10
CA PHE A 429 -3.06 21.54 17.36
C PHE A 429 -3.67 22.26 16.15
N THR A 430 -4.46 21.57 15.34
CA THR A 430 -5.12 22.23 14.20
C THR A 430 -6.08 23.33 14.66
N ALA A 431 -6.87 23.10 15.72
CA ALA A 431 -7.75 24.14 16.27
C ALA A 431 -6.96 25.37 16.72
N ALA A 432 -5.78 25.16 17.33
CA ALA A 432 -4.89 26.24 17.71
C ALA A 432 -4.28 26.98 16.50
N THR A 433 -3.97 26.26 15.41
CA THR A 433 -3.49 26.83 14.14
C THR A 433 -4.57 27.72 13.51
N LEU A 434 -5.78 27.21 13.38
CA LEU A 434 -6.91 27.97 12.83
C LEU A 434 -7.20 29.23 13.67
N LEU A 435 -7.14 29.14 15.00
CA LEU A 435 -7.26 30.31 15.88
C LEU A 435 -6.13 31.32 15.64
N LYS A 436 -4.89 30.87 15.42
CA LYS A 436 -3.77 31.75 15.09
C LYS A 436 -4.00 32.49 13.77
N GLU A 437 -4.39 31.77 12.72
CA GLU A 437 -4.66 32.35 11.39
C GLU A 437 -5.84 33.35 11.41
N GLN A 438 -6.81 33.15 12.32
CA GLN A 438 -7.92 34.08 12.55
C GLN A 438 -7.55 35.28 13.44
N GLY A 439 -6.28 35.44 13.83
CA GLY A 439 -5.82 36.55 14.68
C GLY A 439 -6.00 36.32 16.19
N HIS A 440 -6.41 35.11 16.62
CA HIS A 440 -6.63 34.72 18.01
C HIS A 440 -5.47 33.88 18.58
N ALA A 441 -4.23 34.24 18.27
CA ALA A 441 -3.02 33.49 18.65
C ALA A 441 -2.91 33.21 20.18
N ALA A 442 -3.34 34.15 21.03
CA ALA A 442 -3.33 33.95 22.49
C ALA A 442 -4.26 32.81 22.95
N GLN A 443 -5.42 32.66 22.30
CA GLN A 443 -6.36 31.59 22.58
C GLN A 443 -5.81 30.24 22.10
N GLY A 444 -5.19 30.21 20.91
CA GLY A 444 -4.50 29.02 20.40
C GLY A 444 -3.38 28.55 21.34
N LYS A 445 -2.53 29.46 21.84
CA LYS A 445 -1.49 29.12 22.83
C LYS A 445 -2.08 28.56 24.13
N THR A 446 -3.19 29.14 24.60
CA THR A 446 -3.87 28.66 25.82
C THR A 446 -4.36 27.22 25.64
N LEU A 447 -4.90 26.89 24.46
CA LEU A 447 -5.39 25.55 24.15
C LEU A 447 -4.26 24.51 24.19
N ILE A 448 -3.11 24.81 23.56
CA ILE A 448 -1.94 23.92 23.57
C ILE A 448 -1.35 23.78 24.99
N ASN A 449 -1.31 24.86 25.76
CA ASN A 449 -0.82 24.80 27.15
C ASN A 449 -1.73 23.95 28.04
N GLN A 450 -3.06 24.03 27.87
CA GLN A 450 -4.01 23.19 28.59
C GLN A 450 -3.86 21.71 28.25
N MET A 451 -3.65 21.40 26.97
CA MET A 451 -3.38 20.04 26.51
C MET A 451 -2.11 19.46 27.16
N TYR A 452 -1.02 20.24 27.20
CA TYR A 452 0.22 19.80 27.86
C TYR A 452 0.09 19.67 29.38
N SER A 453 -0.69 20.54 30.04
CA SER A 453 -0.86 20.48 31.50
C SER A 453 -1.71 19.30 31.97
N GLN A 454 -2.56 18.77 31.09
CA GLN A 454 -3.39 17.58 31.36
C GLN A 454 -2.71 16.26 30.96
N ALA A 455 -1.61 16.31 30.20
CA ALA A 455 -0.87 15.13 29.78
C ALA A 455 0.12 14.65 30.86
N THR A 456 0.30 13.34 31.00
CA THR A 456 1.38 12.79 31.82
C THR A 456 2.75 13.17 31.22
N PRO A 457 3.85 13.22 32.01
CA PRO A 457 5.16 13.63 31.48
C PRO A 457 5.65 12.82 30.28
N ASP A 458 5.35 11.52 30.23
CA ASP A 458 5.69 10.64 29.11
C ASP A 458 4.84 10.93 27.87
N VAL A 459 3.54 11.17 28.06
CA VAL A 459 2.62 11.52 26.96
C VAL A 459 2.97 12.91 26.42
N ALA A 460 3.20 13.90 27.28
CA ALA A 460 3.65 15.24 26.89
C ALA A 460 4.95 15.23 26.09
N ARG A 461 5.90 14.33 26.42
CA ARG A 461 7.12 14.12 25.63
C ARG A 461 6.80 13.58 24.24
N ARG A 462 5.98 12.52 24.15
CA ARG A 462 5.55 11.93 22.86
C ARG A 462 4.80 12.93 21.97
N ILE A 463 3.94 13.77 22.56
CA ILE A 463 3.25 14.84 21.83
C ILE A 463 4.26 15.81 21.24
N ARG A 464 5.24 16.29 22.04
CA ARG A 464 6.28 17.21 21.55
C ARG A 464 7.11 16.60 20.43
N ASP A 465 7.54 15.35 20.60
CA ASP A 465 8.33 14.64 19.60
C ASP A 465 7.52 14.44 18.30
N ALA A 466 6.23 14.11 18.41
CA ALA A 466 5.34 13.97 17.27
C ALA A 466 5.06 15.31 16.58
N ALA A 467 4.79 16.38 17.34
CA ALA A 467 4.54 17.71 16.81
C ALA A 467 5.76 18.26 16.07
N ALA A 468 6.97 18.10 16.63
CA ALA A 468 8.22 18.46 15.98
C ALA A 468 8.46 17.65 14.69
N ALA A 469 8.15 16.35 14.69
CA ALA A 469 8.32 15.49 13.52
C ALA A 469 7.26 15.72 12.41
N THR A 470 6.16 16.41 12.72
CA THR A 470 5.03 16.64 11.81
C THR A 470 4.80 18.10 11.45
N GLY A 471 5.49 19.04 12.12
CA GLY A 471 5.29 20.48 11.94
C GLY A 471 3.90 20.96 12.38
N LEU A 472 3.22 20.20 13.24
CA LEU A 472 1.83 20.49 13.63
C LEU A 472 1.71 21.58 14.70
N ASP A 473 2.77 21.90 15.43
CA ASP A 473 2.70 22.97 16.44
C ASP A 473 2.80 24.35 15.77
N PRO A 474 1.73 25.16 15.78
CA PRO A 474 1.71 26.46 15.12
C PRO A 474 2.51 27.55 15.87
N PHE A 475 3.06 27.27 17.04
CA PHE A 475 3.78 28.25 17.86
C PHE A 475 5.22 27.87 18.18
N THR A 476 5.72 26.76 17.64
CA THR A 476 7.15 26.38 17.67
C THR A 476 7.96 26.99 16.56
#